data_AF-U2FGY9-F1
#
_entry.id   AF-U2FGY9-F1
#
_cell.length_a   1.000
_cell.length_b   1.000
_cell.length_c   1.000
_cell.angle_alpha   90.00
_cell.angle_beta   90.00
_cell.angle_gamma   90.00
#
_symmetry.space_group_name_H-M   'P 1'
#
loop_
_entity.id
_entity.type
_entity.pdbx_description
1 polymer ?
#
loop_
_entity_poly.entity_id
_entity_poly.type
_entity_poly.pdbx_seq_one_letter_code
_entity_poly.pdbx_strand_id
1 'polypeptide(L)' 'MDQNKKYRNYLKALKSKTSFTQHDYEIASELLQQTEDPSIHDEVESIMDKMNELVENSNSDRMPL' A
#
# COMPACT_ATOMS: atom_id res chain seq x y z
N MET A 1 1.04 2.34 -22.24
CA MET A 1 -0.27 2.63 -21.59
C MET A 1 -0.84 1.45 -20.78
N ASP A 2 -0.19 0.28 -20.69
CA ASP A 2 -0.71 -0.89 -19.93
C ASP A 2 -0.28 -1.02 -18.47
N GLN A 3 0.74 -0.25 -18.03
CA GLN A 3 1.28 -0.34 -16.67
C GLN A 3 0.24 0.09 -15.62
N ASN A 4 -0.45 1.23 -15.83
CA ASN A 4 -1.51 1.72 -14.93
C ASN A 4 -2.64 0.70 -14.70
N LYS A 5 -2.98 -0.10 -15.71
CA LYS A 5 -4.03 -1.11 -15.58
C LYS A 5 -3.58 -2.30 -14.72
N LYS A 6 -2.33 -2.74 -14.90
CA LYS A 6 -1.70 -3.76 -14.03
C LYS A 6 -1.63 -3.26 -12.59
N TYR A 7 -1.22 -2.02 -12.40
CA TYR A 7 -1.11 -1.39 -11.09
C TYR A 7 -2.45 -1.27 -10.39
N ARG A 8 -3.50 -0.80 -11.07
CA ARG A 8 -4.86 -0.76 -10.49
C ARG A 8 -5.36 -2.14 -10.05
N ASN A 9 -5.07 -3.19 -10.82
CA ASN A 9 -5.42 -4.56 -10.41
C ASN A 9 -4.60 -5.04 -9.21
N TYR A 10 -3.30 -4.70 -9.17
CA TYR A 10 -2.43 -5.03 -8.04
C TYR A 10 -2.84 -4.28 -6.76
N LEU A 11 -3.16 -2.99 -6.85
CA LEU A 11 -3.66 -2.17 -5.74
C LEU A 11 -5.01 -2.68 -5.24
N LYS A 12 -5.93 -3.08 -6.14
CA LYS A 12 -7.17 -3.77 -5.74
C LYS A 12 -6.91 -5.06 -4.97
N ALA A 13 -5.96 -5.87 -5.42
CA ALA A 13 -5.59 -7.11 -4.73
C ALA A 13 -4.98 -6.82 -3.36
N LEU A 14 -4.11 -5.80 -3.27
CA LEU A 14 -3.54 -5.31 -2.01
C LEU A 14 -4.62 -4.81 -1.05
N LYS A 15 -5.58 -4.01 -1.52
CA LYS A 15 -6.68 -3.48 -0.68
C LYS A 15 -7.54 -4.57 -0.04
N SER A 16 -7.64 -5.74 -0.68
CA SER A 16 -8.33 -6.91 -0.14
C SER A 16 -7.45 -7.80 0.74
N LYS A 17 -6.12 -7.61 0.75
CA LYS A 17 -5.24 -8.35 1.66
C LYS A 17 -5.39 -7.79 3.08
N THR A 18 -5.43 -8.71 4.03
CA THR A 18 -5.52 -8.42 5.48
C THR A 18 -4.14 -8.24 6.12
N SER A 19 -3.09 -8.71 5.46
CA SER A 19 -1.69 -8.53 5.86
C SER A 19 -0.85 -8.12 4.67
N PHE A 20 0.09 -7.24 4.94
CA PHE A 20 1.01 -6.70 3.95
C PHE A 20 2.43 -7.14 4.27
N THR A 21 3.19 -7.46 3.24
CA THR A 21 4.60 -7.84 3.38
C THR A 21 5.49 -6.65 3.04
N GLN A 22 6.74 -6.69 3.52
CA GLN A 22 7.74 -5.69 3.16
C GLN A 22 7.93 -5.58 1.63
N HIS A 23 7.77 -6.69 0.92
CA HIS A 23 7.79 -6.72 -0.55
C HIS A 23 6.62 -5.94 -1.17
N ASP A 24 5.42 -6.00 -0.59
CA ASP A 24 4.27 -5.22 -1.05
C ASP A 24 4.51 -3.70 -0.88
N TYR A 25 5.23 -3.29 0.18
CA TYR A 25 5.65 -1.91 0.41
C TYR A 25 6.68 -1.43 -0.61
N GLU A 26 7.69 -2.26 -0.93
CA GLU A 26 8.68 -1.91 -1.95
C GLU A 26 8.02 -1.72 -3.31
N ILE A 27 7.11 -2.61 -3.69
CA ILE A 27 6.36 -2.49 -4.94
C ILE A 27 5.51 -1.24 -4.95
N ALA A 28 4.79 -0.94 -3.86
CA ALA A 28 3.98 0.28 -3.71
C ALA A 28 4.83 1.57 -3.81
N SER A 29 5.99 1.61 -3.14
CA SER A 29 6.88 2.77 -3.20
C SER A 29 7.47 2.96 -4.60
N GLU A 30 7.89 1.89 -5.26
CA GLU A 30 8.43 1.95 -6.62
C GLU A 30 7.37 2.42 -7.63
N LEU A 31 6.13 1.96 -7.41
CA LEU A 31 4.94 2.38 -8.12
C LEU A 31 4.67 3.87 -8.04
N LEU A 32 4.77 4.42 -6.84
CA LEU A 32 4.56 5.83 -6.54
C LEU A 32 5.59 6.71 -7.26
N GLN A 33 6.83 6.23 -7.38
CA GLN A 33 7.91 6.92 -8.08
C GLN A 33 7.81 6.83 -9.60
N GLN A 34 7.28 5.73 -10.14
CA GLN A 34 7.17 5.51 -11.58
C GLN A 34 5.88 6.07 -12.19
N THR A 35 4.84 6.30 -11.39
CA THR A 35 3.56 6.80 -11.89
C THR A 35 3.51 8.33 -11.87
N GLU A 36 3.30 8.94 -13.03
CA GLU A 36 2.97 10.36 -13.15
C GLU A 36 1.46 10.61 -12.98
N ASP A 37 0.67 9.55 -12.79
CA ASP A 37 -0.78 9.61 -12.69
C ASP A 37 -1.20 9.87 -11.22
N PRO A 38 -1.76 11.05 -10.91
CA PRO A 38 -2.13 11.39 -9.55
C PRO A 38 -3.22 10.47 -8.97
N SER A 39 -4.04 9.83 -9.82
CA SER A 39 -5.05 8.89 -9.32
C SER A 39 -4.44 7.60 -8.80
N ILE A 40 -3.32 7.14 -9.39
CA ILE A 40 -2.61 5.97 -8.88
C ILE A 40 -1.80 6.35 -7.64
N HIS A 41 -1.22 7.55 -7.62
CA HIS A 41 -0.51 8.09 -6.47
C HIS A 41 -1.40 8.04 -5.21
N ASP A 42 -2.61 8.55 -5.30
CA ASP A 42 -3.60 8.59 -4.21
C ASP A 42 -4.02 7.18 -3.75
N GLU A 43 -4.21 6.24 -4.69
CA GLU A 43 -4.53 4.84 -4.35
C GLU A 43 -3.38 4.12 -3.63
N VAL A 44 -2.14 4.35 -4.05
CA VAL A 44 -0.94 3.76 -3.45
C VAL A 44 -0.69 4.33 -2.06
N GLU A 45 -0.79 5.65 -1.89
CA GLU A 45 -0.71 6.32 -0.58
C GLU A 45 -1.75 5.75 0.38
N SER A 46 -3.01 5.64 -0.05
CA SER A 46 -4.08 5.08 0.78
C SER A 46 -3.82 3.63 1.21
N ILE A 47 -3.12 2.85 0.40
CA ILE A 47 -2.73 1.48 0.77
C ILE A 47 -1.55 1.50 1.75
N MET A 48 -0.53 2.33 1.53
CA MET A 48 0.59 2.48 2.46
C MET A 48 0.14 3.00 3.83
N ASP A 49 -0.83 3.91 3.85
CA ASP A 49 -1.43 4.44 5.07
C ASP A 49 -2.15 3.32 5.86
N LYS A 50 -2.99 2.53 5.19
CA LYS A 50 -3.61 1.33 5.78
C LYS A 50 -2.59 0.31 6.28
N MET A 51 -1.50 0.12 5.54
CA MET A 51 -0.44 -0.78 5.95
C MET A 51 0.22 -0.28 7.24
N ASN A 52 0.51 1.03 7.33
CA ASN A 52 1.03 1.66 8.54
C ASN A 52 0.03 1.54 9.68
N GLU A 53 -1.26 1.83 9.48
CA GLU A 53 -2.29 1.68 10.51
C GLU A 53 -2.37 0.24 11.06
N LEU A 54 -2.18 -0.78 10.23
CA LEU A 54 -2.15 -2.18 10.67
C LEU A 54 -0.89 -2.52 11.47
N VAL A 55 0.26 -1.96 11.08
CA VAL A 55 1.53 -2.10 11.80
C VAL A 55 1.49 -1.34 13.14
N GLU A 56 0.91 -0.15 13.15
CA GLU A 56 0.72 0.69 14.34
C GLU A 56 -0.32 0.08 15.29
N ASN A 57 -1.43 -0.47 14.80
CA ASN A 57 -2.38 -1.22 15.64
C ASN A 57 -1.74 -2.47 16.25
N SER A 58 -0.90 -3.17 15.49
CA SER A 58 -0.18 -4.35 15.99
C SER A 58 0.86 -4.00 17.07
N ASN A 59 1.40 -2.77 17.06
CA ASN A 59 2.32 -2.28 18.09
C ASN A 59 1.62 -1.54 19.24
N SER A 60 0.44 -0.96 19.02
CA SER A 60 -0.30 -0.22 20.04
C SER A 60 -0.96 -1.12 21.09
N ASP A 61 -1.14 -2.41 20.81
CA ASP A 61 -1.55 -3.42 21.80
C ASP A 61 -0.42 -3.77 22.80
N ARG A 62 0.81 -3.26 22.56
CA ARG A 62 1.95 -3.34 23.49
C ARG A 62 2.23 -2.00 24.15
N MET A 63 1.23 -1.37 24.78
CA MET A 63 1.53 -0.47 25.91
C MET A 63 1.68 -1.32 27.18
N PRO A 64 2.89 -1.44 27.77
CA PRO A 64 3.02 -1.97 29.12
C PRO A 64 2.44 -0.95 30.10
N LEU A 65 1.36 -1.35 30.78
CA LEU A 65 0.96 -0.78 32.07
C LEU A 65 1.89 -1.28 33.17
#